data_AF-A0A1G3KPQ1-F1
#
_entry.id   AF-A0A1G3KPQ1-F1
#
_cell.length_a   1.000
_cell.length_b   1.000
_cell.length_c   1.000
_cell.angle_alpha   90.00
_cell.angle_beta   90.00
_cell.angle_gamma   90.00
#
_symmetry.space_group_name_H-M   'P 1'
#
loop_
_entity.id
_entity.type
_entity.pdbx_description
1 polymer ?
#
loop_
_entity_poly.entity_id
_entity_poly.type
_entity_poly.pdbx_seq_one_letter_code
_entity_poly.pdbx_strand_id
1 'polypeptide(L)'
;MSDITDAEARAALYGITDDQKIQAFGAYGIELDFAGGFYRNGYQIKATPADIDGWSFSRGSVAMIDVEGVVQSFPQDVPRIVANLGLAIEPAAQNLLLRSQQFDHVKWDKINVGSGLAPVVVADDATAPDGTMTADRISLSLDGGTGAGDRCHLQQDLAPVLDRCSSKASMARRLLSAMSRAPAICSTRSTAHGNGSKLWRRRRALPDSSSSACAADSARRTR
;
A
#
# COMPACT_ATOMS: atom_id res chain seq x y z
N MET A 1 -22.44 30.12 25.07
CA MET A 1 -23.69 30.90 24.99
C MET A 1 -24.73 29.98 24.39
N SER A 2 -25.91 29.83 24.98
CA SER A 2 -27.02 29.10 24.34
C SER A 2 -27.79 30.09 23.48
N ASP A 3 -27.66 30.00 22.16
CA ASP A 3 -28.29 30.96 21.23
C ASP A 3 -29.49 30.29 20.56
N ILE A 4 -30.59 30.21 21.32
CA ILE A 4 -31.87 29.64 20.87
C ILE A 4 -32.32 30.28 19.55
N THR A 5 -32.15 31.60 19.43
CA THR A 5 -32.51 32.37 18.23
C THR A 5 -31.75 31.96 16.99
N ASP A 6 -30.48 31.54 17.13
CA ASP A 6 -29.66 31.12 15.99
C ASP A 6 -30.10 29.74 15.48
N ALA A 7 -30.41 28.82 16.39
CA ALA A 7 -30.92 27.51 16.02
C ALA A 7 -32.29 27.59 15.34
N GLU A 8 -33.17 28.46 15.82
CA GLU A 8 -34.51 28.67 15.26
C GLU A 8 -34.45 29.40 13.90
N ALA A 9 -33.58 30.40 13.74
CA ALA A 9 -33.35 31.06 12.45
C ALA A 9 -32.80 30.08 11.39
N ARG A 10 -31.95 29.14 11.82
CA ARG A 10 -31.41 28.11 10.92
C ARG A 10 -32.40 27.04 10.51
N ALA A 11 -33.42 26.76 11.32
CA ALA A 11 -34.46 25.80 10.96
C ALA A 11 -35.16 26.17 9.63
N ALA A 12 -35.28 27.49 9.35
CA ALA A 12 -35.82 28.01 8.10
C ALA A 12 -34.96 27.65 6.87
N LEU A 13 -33.63 27.56 7.01
CA LEU A 13 -32.73 27.14 5.92
C LEU A 13 -33.03 25.71 5.44
N TYR A 14 -33.55 24.87 6.35
CA TYR A 14 -33.96 23.49 6.06
C TYR A 14 -35.45 23.36 5.75
N GLY A 15 -36.16 24.47 5.56
CA GLY A 15 -37.60 24.48 5.23
C GLY A 15 -38.50 24.04 6.38
N ILE A 16 -38.01 24.07 7.62
CA ILE A 16 -38.81 23.76 8.81
C ILE A 16 -39.56 25.03 9.21
N THR A 17 -40.88 25.02 9.07
CA THR A 17 -41.75 26.18 9.30
C THR A 17 -42.74 26.01 10.46
N ASP A 18 -42.87 24.79 10.99
CA ASP A 18 -43.75 24.48 12.12
C ASP A 18 -43.04 24.73 13.45
N ASP A 19 -43.66 25.50 14.34
CA ASP A 19 -43.06 25.95 15.60
C ASP A 19 -42.59 24.79 16.49
N GLN A 20 -43.35 23.69 16.57
CA GLN A 20 -42.95 22.54 17.38
C GLN A 20 -41.74 21.83 16.77
N LYS A 21 -41.69 21.74 15.43
CA LYS A 21 -40.53 21.16 14.73
C LYS A 21 -39.29 22.06 14.81
N ILE A 22 -39.47 23.38 14.81
CA ILE A 22 -38.39 24.35 15.01
C ILE A 22 -37.79 24.16 16.41
N GLN A 23 -38.62 24.06 17.44
CA GLN A 23 -38.15 23.80 18.80
C GLN A 23 -37.46 22.43 18.90
N ALA A 24 -38.02 21.37 18.30
CA ALA A 24 -37.39 20.06 18.29
C ALA A 24 -36.03 20.05 17.58
N PHE A 25 -35.91 20.80 16.47
CA PHE A 25 -34.65 20.97 15.73
C PHE A 25 -33.58 21.71 16.54
N GLY A 26 -34.00 22.74 17.29
CA GLY A 26 -33.12 23.46 18.20
C GLY A 26 -32.74 22.64 19.43
N ALA A 27 -33.66 21.88 20.02
CA ALA A 27 -33.41 21.11 21.23
C ALA A 27 -32.61 19.82 21.01
N TYR A 28 -32.89 19.10 19.92
CA TYR A 28 -32.35 17.76 19.65
C TYR A 28 -31.51 17.66 18.39
N GLY A 29 -31.45 18.73 17.59
CA GLY A 29 -30.66 18.73 16.36
C GLY A 29 -29.17 18.78 16.63
N ILE A 30 -28.42 18.12 15.76
CA ILE A 30 -26.98 18.31 15.60
C ILE A 30 -26.75 18.89 14.21
N GLU A 31 -25.91 19.92 14.12
CA GLU A 31 -25.42 20.37 12.81
C GLU A 31 -23.91 20.42 12.80
N LEU A 32 -23.39 20.03 11.65
CA LEU A 32 -21.98 19.82 11.40
C LEU A 32 -21.69 20.32 10.00
N ASP A 33 -21.40 21.61 9.91
CA ASP A 33 -20.90 22.22 8.69
C ASP A 33 -19.38 22.35 8.81
N PHE A 34 -18.67 21.32 8.34
CA PHE A 34 -17.22 21.30 8.39
C PHE A 34 -16.58 22.30 7.42
N ALA A 35 -17.27 22.67 6.33
CA ALA A 35 -16.74 23.62 5.35
C ALA A 35 -16.98 25.07 5.81
N GLY A 36 -18.17 25.35 6.36
CA GLY A 36 -18.54 26.64 6.92
C GLY A 36 -18.09 26.87 8.37
N GLY A 37 -17.56 25.85 9.05
CA GLY A 37 -17.06 25.94 10.42
C GLY A 37 -18.16 26.11 11.48
N PHE A 38 -19.37 25.62 11.21
CA PHE A 38 -20.51 25.77 12.12
C PHE A 38 -20.87 24.43 12.77
N TYR A 39 -20.86 24.40 14.11
CA TYR A 39 -21.12 23.20 14.89
C TYR A 39 -22.10 23.51 16.00
N ARG A 40 -23.13 22.68 16.17
CA ARG A 40 -24.03 22.77 17.32
C ARG A 40 -24.50 21.42 17.79
N ASN A 41 -24.77 21.32 19.08
CA ASN A 41 -25.50 20.23 19.71
C ASN A 41 -26.64 20.83 20.52
N GLY A 42 -27.87 20.57 20.08
CA GLY A 42 -29.03 21.32 20.53
C GLY A 42 -28.84 22.83 20.27
N TYR A 43 -29.08 23.63 21.29
CA TYR A 43 -28.94 25.10 21.28
C TYR A 43 -27.51 25.59 21.57
N GLN A 44 -26.58 24.69 21.85
CA GLN A 44 -25.19 25.08 22.14
C GLN A 44 -24.37 25.08 20.87
N ILE A 45 -23.93 26.26 20.45
CA ILE A 45 -22.91 26.42 19.41
C ILE A 45 -21.55 26.00 19.98
N LYS A 46 -20.79 25.26 19.19
CA LYS A 46 -19.47 24.73 19.53
C LYS A 46 -18.43 25.32 18.60
N ALA A 47 -17.25 25.62 19.14
CA ALA A 47 -16.15 26.18 18.35
C ALA A 47 -15.53 25.13 17.44
N THR A 48 -15.46 23.89 17.92
CA THR A 48 -14.93 22.75 17.17
C THR A 48 -15.82 21.52 17.34
N PRO A 49 -15.75 20.53 16.41
CA PRO A 49 -16.46 19.27 16.60
C PRO A 49 -16.00 18.47 17.82
N ALA A 50 -14.80 18.73 18.34
CA ALA A 50 -14.28 18.08 19.54
C ALA A 50 -14.97 18.57 20.83
N ASP A 51 -15.64 19.74 20.78
CA ASP A 51 -16.38 20.29 21.92
C ASP A 51 -17.83 19.75 22.02
N ILE A 52 -18.23 18.88 21.10
CA ILE A 52 -19.54 18.22 21.11
C ILE A 52 -19.51 17.05 22.08
N ASP A 53 -20.41 17.07 23.06
CA ASP A 53 -20.50 16.01 24.07
C ASP A 53 -20.79 14.65 23.42
N GLY A 54 -19.99 13.65 23.77
CA GLY A 54 -20.10 12.29 23.24
C GLY A 54 -19.48 12.09 21.85
N TRP A 55 -18.85 13.12 21.27
CA TRP A 55 -18.09 13.00 20.03
C TRP A 55 -16.59 12.90 20.32
N SER A 56 -15.98 11.79 19.92
CA SER A 56 -14.54 11.56 20.04
C SER A 56 -13.95 11.19 18.69
N PHE A 57 -12.82 11.80 18.36
CA PHE A 57 -12.00 11.42 17.21
C PHE A 57 -10.80 10.62 17.71
N SER A 58 -10.64 9.40 17.21
CA SER A 58 -9.51 8.55 17.54
C SER A 58 -8.72 8.29 16.26
N ARG A 59 -7.44 8.63 16.26
CA ARG A 59 -6.51 8.30 15.19
C ARG A 59 -5.11 8.19 15.77
N GLY A 60 -4.44 7.07 15.57
CA GLY A 60 -3.16 6.78 16.23
C GLY A 60 -1.93 7.54 15.71
N SER A 61 -2.06 8.52 14.81
CA SER A 61 -0.91 9.24 14.26
C SER A 61 -1.24 10.68 13.86
N VAL A 62 -0.20 11.51 13.71
CA VAL A 62 -0.28 12.77 12.96
C VAL A 62 -0.69 12.46 11.53
N ALA A 63 -1.52 13.32 10.95
CA ALA A 63 -1.96 13.18 9.57
C ALA A 63 -1.57 14.42 8.77
N MET A 64 -1.23 14.22 7.51
CA MET A 64 -0.86 15.28 6.57
C MET A 64 -1.87 15.26 5.43
N ILE A 65 -2.28 16.43 4.96
CA ILE A 65 -3.08 16.56 3.73
C ILE A 65 -2.50 17.69 2.91
N ASP A 66 -2.40 17.47 1.61
CA ASP A 66 -2.05 18.53 0.68
C ASP A 66 -3.30 19.33 0.35
N VAL A 67 -3.23 20.63 0.61
CA VAL A 67 -4.29 21.59 0.30
C VAL A 67 -3.68 22.61 -0.64
N GLU A 68 -4.00 22.49 -1.93
CA GLU A 68 -3.55 23.41 -2.98
C GLU A 68 -2.01 23.54 -3.07
N GLY A 69 -1.27 22.46 -2.81
CA GLY A 69 0.19 22.44 -2.85
C GLY A 69 0.85 22.81 -1.51
N VAL A 70 0.07 23.06 -0.47
CA VAL A 70 0.54 23.27 0.90
C VAL A 70 0.18 22.07 1.76
N VAL A 71 1.21 21.38 2.27
CA VAL A 71 1.01 20.26 3.19
C VAL A 71 0.65 20.78 4.58
N GLN A 72 -0.56 20.48 5.04
CA GLN A 72 -1.07 20.82 6.36
C GLN A 72 -0.97 19.63 7.31
N SER A 73 -0.51 19.87 8.54
CA SER A 73 -0.40 18.85 9.59
C SER A 73 -1.56 18.92 10.58
N PHE A 74 -2.14 17.77 10.89
CA PHE A 74 -3.19 17.60 11.89
C PHE A 74 -2.69 16.70 13.03
N PRO A 75 -2.69 17.18 14.29
CA PRO A 75 -2.27 16.40 15.45
C PRO A 75 -3.08 15.12 15.64
N GLN A 76 -2.52 14.15 16.36
CA GLN A 76 -3.21 12.93 16.78
C GLN A 76 -4.57 13.26 17.40
N ASP A 77 -5.59 12.42 17.16
CA ASP A 77 -6.93 12.55 17.75
C ASP A 77 -7.69 13.87 17.45
N VAL A 78 -7.19 14.66 16.48
CA VAL A 78 -7.87 15.87 15.97
C VAL A 78 -8.46 15.59 14.58
N PRO A 79 -9.74 15.96 14.31
CA PRO A 79 -10.32 15.80 12.99
C PRO A 79 -9.61 16.65 11.93
N ARG A 80 -9.47 16.11 10.71
CA ARG A 80 -8.91 16.84 9.57
C ARG A 80 -9.99 17.68 8.91
N ILE A 81 -10.15 18.90 9.39
CA ILE A 81 -11.10 19.86 8.83
C ILE A 81 -10.28 20.87 8.05
N VAL A 82 -10.48 20.88 6.74
CA VAL A 82 -9.78 21.78 5.83
C VAL A 82 -10.74 22.85 5.37
N ALA A 83 -10.30 24.11 5.41
CA ALA A 83 -11.07 25.23 4.90
C ALA A 83 -11.49 24.95 3.45
N ASN A 84 -12.78 25.16 3.14
CA ASN A 84 -13.40 24.93 1.82
C ASN A 84 -13.58 23.47 1.37
N LEU A 85 -12.90 22.49 1.99
CA LEU A 85 -13.04 21.05 1.69
C LEU A 85 -13.89 20.30 2.73
N GLY A 86 -13.98 20.83 3.96
CA GLY A 86 -14.69 20.21 5.06
C GLY A 86 -13.90 19.06 5.71
N LEU A 87 -14.62 18.02 6.17
CA LEU A 87 -14.02 16.88 6.85
C LEU A 87 -13.35 15.93 5.85
N ALA A 88 -12.02 15.82 5.91
CA ALA A 88 -11.24 14.96 5.04
C ALA A 88 -11.19 13.52 5.55
N ILE A 89 -12.05 12.66 4.98
CA ILE A 89 -12.05 11.21 5.19
C ILE A 89 -11.43 10.55 3.95
N GLU A 90 -10.28 9.94 4.15
CA GLU A 90 -9.62 9.15 3.10
C GLU A 90 -9.41 7.72 3.63
N PRO A 91 -9.41 6.71 2.76
CA PRO A 91 -9.05 5.36 3.17
C PRO A 91 -7.62 5.36 3.71
N ALA A 92 -7.36 4.49 4.70
CA ALA A 92 -6.01 4.33 5.21
C ALA A 92 -5.06 3.95 4.06
N ALA A 93 -4.09 4.80 3.77
CA ALA A 93 -3.00 4.51 2.84
C ALA A 93 -1.79 4.04 3.64
N GLN A 94 -1.18 2.94 3.19
CA GLN A 94 0.05 2.44 3.76
C GLN A 94 1.14 2.45 2.69
N ASN A 95 2.33 2.95 3.05
CA ASN A 95 3.49 2.75 2.20
C ASN A 95 3.82 1.26 2.13
N LEU A 96 3.74 0.70 0.93
CA LEU A 96 4.01 -0.69 0.67
C LEU A 96 5.50 -0.97 0.48
N LEU A 97 6.29 0.08 0.21
CA LEU A 97 7.74 -0.01 0.16
C LEU A 97 8.29 -0.08 1.59
N LEU A 98 8.96 -1.18 1.90
CA LEU A 98 9.67 -1.32 3.15
C LEU A 98 10.88 -0.40 3.14
N ARG A 99 11.19 0.22 4.30
CA ARG A 99 12.37 1.07 4.48
C ARG A 99 12.54 2.11 3.35
N SER A 100 11.46 2.81 3.03
CA SER A 100 11.40 3.74 1.89
C SER A 100 12.32 4.96 1.98
N GLN A 101 12.95 5.18 3.14
CA GLN A 101 13.87 6.28 3.41
C GLN A 101 15.32 5.82 3.61
N GLN A 102 15.60 4.51 3.55
CA GLN A 102 16.93 3.93 3.80
C GLN A 102 17.37 3.12 2.57
N PHE A 103 17.93 3.79 1.57
CA PHE A 103 18.29 3.18 0.29
C PHE A 103 19.57 2.33 0.36
N ASP A 104 20.33 2.46 1.45
CA ASP A 104 21.50 1.65 1.76
C ASP A 104 21.13 0.24 2.25
N HIS A 105 19.90 0.06 2.75
CA HIS A 105 19.41 -1.17 3.35
C HIS A 105 19.23 -2.31 2.34
N VAL A 106 19.44 -3.57 2.78
CA VAL A 106 19.33 -4.81 1.98
C VAL A 106 17.95 -5.08 1.34
N LYS A 107 16.96 -4.23 1.61
CA LYS A 107 15.63 -4.34 1.00
C LYS A 107 15.58 -3.72 -0.39
N TRP A 108 16.56 -2.88 -0.69
CA TRP A 108 16.78 -2.33 -2.01
C TRP A 108 17.83 -3.17 -2.74
N ASP A 109 17.38 -3.86 -3.79
CA ASP A 109 18.27 -4.61 -4.67
C ASP A 109 19.06 -3.62 -5.54
N LYS A 110 20.37 -3.74 -5.50
CA LYS A 110 21.30 -2.94 -6.30
C LYS A 110 21.65 -3.73 -7.55
N ILE A 111 21.07 -3.33 -8.68
CA ILE A 111 21.14 -4.11 -9.92
C ILE A 111 21.98 -3.40 -10.96
N ASN A 112 22.89 -4.16 -11.55
CA ASN A 112 23.62 -3.77 -12.73
C ASN A 112 23.47 -4.81 -13.85
N VAL A 113 23.43 -4.34 -15.08
CA VAL A 113 23.36 -5.16 -16.29
C VAL A 113 24.31 -4.58 -17.33
N GLY A 114 24.96 -5.46 -18.10
CA GLY A 114 25.93 -5.07 -19.13
C GLY A 114 27.17 -4.45 -18.51
N SER A 115 27.57 -3.29 -19.04
CA SER A 115 28.72 -2.52 -18.56
C SER A 115 28.40 -1.63 -17.34
N GLY A 116 27.14 -1.65 -16.87
CA GLY A 116 26.72 -0.87 -15.72
C GLY A 116 27.44 -1.27 -14.43
N LEU A 117 27.73 -0.29 -13.58
CA LEU A 117 28.21 -0.54 -12.22
C LEU A 117 27.04 -0.85 -11.29
N ALA A 118 27.31 -1.58 -10.21
CA ALA A 118 26.36 -1.71 -9.12
C ALA A 118 26.13 -0.32 -8.48
N PRO A 119 24.88 0.08 -8.21
CA PRO A 119 24.60 1.33 -7.52
C PRO A 119 25.39 1.48 -6.21
N VAL A 120 25.96 2.66 -5.99
CA VAL A 120 26.62 3.00 -4.72
C VAL A 120 25.71 3.93 -3.94
N VAL A 121 25.40 3.57 -2.69
CA VAL A 121 24.57 4.38 -1.79
C VAL A 121 25.41 4.79 -0.61
N VAL A 122 25.46 6.09 -0.34
CA VAL A 122 26.04 6.67 0.87
C VAL A 122 24.90 7.25 1.69
N ALA A 123 24.68 6.69 2.87
CA ALA A 123 23.63 7.13 3.78
C ALA A 123 23.96 8.49 4.40
N ASP A 124 22.93 9.28 4.72
CA ASP A 124 23.04 10.54 5.48
C ASP A 124 24.09 11.54 4.92
N ASP A 125 24.21 11.60 3.59
CA ASP A 125 25.28 12.34 2.90
C ASP A 125 24.91 13.81 2.60
N ALA A 126 23.63 14.17 2.66
CA ALA A 126 23.14 15.52 2.40
C ALA A 126 22.00 15.95 3.33
N THR A 127 21.69 17.25 3.32
CA THR A 127 20.56 17.83 4.05
C THR A 127 19.24 17.56 3.32
N ALA A 128 18.31 16.90 4.01
CA ALA A 128 16.96 16.65 3.53
C ALA A 128 16.10 17.93 3.62
N PRO A 129 14.93 17.98 2.95
CA PRO A 129 14.04 19.16 2.96
C PRO A 129 13.51 19.54 4.35
N ASP A 130 13.62 18.65 5.33
CA ASP A 130 13.28 18.92 6.74
C ASP A 130 14.43 19.60 7.53
N GLY A 131 15.56 19.87 6.88
CA GLY A 131 16.74 20.50 7.47
C GLY A 131 17.66 19.54 8.21
N THR A 132 17.34 18.24 8.27
CA THR A 132 18.20 17.22 8.91
C THR A 132 19.19 16.63 7.91
N MET A 133 20.35 16.14 8.38
CA MET A 133 21.34 15.47 7.52
C MET A 133 21.00 13.99 7.37
N THR A 134 19.92 13.71 6.64
CA THR A 134 19.34 12.36 6.48
C THR A 134 19.12 11.97 5.01
N ALA A 135 19.52 12.83 4.06
CA ALA A 135 19.36 12.51 2.64
C ALA A 135 20.48 11.58 2.16
N ASP A 136 20.11 10.45 1.57
CA ASP A 136 21.03 9.52 0.95
C ASP A 136 21.53 10.03 -0.41
N ARG A 137 22.83 9.82 -0.70
CA ARG A 137 23.39 10.00 -2.04
C ARG A 137 23.46 8.67 -2.78
N ILE A 138 22.78 8.59 -3.91
CA ILE A 138 22.81 7.43 -4.81
C ILE A 138 23.61 7.77 -6.06
N SER A 139 24.69 7.02 -6.31
CA SER A 139 25.48 7.12 -7.53
C SER A 139 25.11 5.99 -8.49
N LEU A 140 24.61 6.36 -9.67
CA LEU A 140 24.27 5.45 -10.76
C LEU A 140 25.21 5.73 -11.94
N SER A 141 25.90 4.70 -12.44
CA SER A 141 26.88 4.85 -13.51
C SER A 141 26.84 3.65 -14.46
N LEU A 142 26.99 3.93 -15.76
CA LEU A 142 27.13 2.91 -16.81
C LEU A 142 28.59 2.55 -17.13
N ASP A 143 29.56 3.12 -16.42
CA ASP A 143 31.00 2.97 -16.68
C ASP A 143 31.42 3.25 -18.15
N GLY A 144 30.75 4.20 -18.79
CA GLY A 144 30.98 4.51 -20.21
C GLY A 144 30.27 3.55 -21.19
N GLY A 145 29.45 2.62 -20.71
CA GLY A 145 28.54 1.82 -21.52
C GLY A 145 27.58 2.68 -22.33
N THR A 146 27.43 2.35 -23.61
CA THR A 146 26.52 3.04 -24.55
C THR A 146 25.47 2.11 -25.13
N GLY A 147 25.46 0.84 -24.71
CA GLY A 147 24.51 -0.15 -25.20
C GLY A 147 23.14 0.04 -24.56
N ALA A 148 22.06 -0.18 -25.32
CA ALA A 148 20.69 -0.09 -24.82
C ALA A 148 20.34 -1.11 -23.71
N GLY A 149 21.21 -2.09 -23.47
CA GLY A 149 21.09 -3.09 -22.40
C GLY A 149 21.84 -2.73 -21.11
N ASP A 150 22.67 -1.69 -21.12
CA ASP A 150 23.44 -1.29 -19.95
C ASP A 150 22.49 -0.64 -18.91
N ARG A 151 22.49 -1.13 -17.68
CA ARG A 151 21.60 -0.64 -16.62
C ARG A 151 22.32 -0.55 -15.29
N CYS A 152 22.00 0.49 -14.52
CA CYS A 152 22.35 0.68 -13.12
C CYS A 152 21.13 1.26 -12.41
N HIS A 153 20.49 0.49 -11.52
CA HIS A 153 19.28 0.95 -10.82
C HIS A 153 19.11 0.24 -9.47
N LEU A 154 18.37 0.89 -8.58
CA LEU A 154 17.84 0.26 -7.38
C LEU A 154 16.40 -0.15 -7.64
N GLN A 155 16.01 -1.30 -7.11
CA GLN A 155 14.62 -1.71 -7.09
C GLN A 155 14.26 -2.32 -5.75
N GLN A 156 12.97 -2.31 -5.45
CA GLN A 156 12.40 -3.13 -4.39
C GLN A 156 11.15 -3.78 -4.96
N ASP A 157 11.07 -5.10 -4.84
CA ASP A 157 9.82 -5.79 -5.10
C ASP A 157 8.79 -5.37 -4.06
N LEU A 158 7.61 -4.99 -4.54
CA LEU A 158 6.46 -4.79 -3.66
C LEU A 158 6.22 -6.12 -2.95
N ALA A 159 6.32 -6.13 -1.62
CA ALA A 159 5.83 -7.29 -0.87
C ALA A 159 4.37 -7.46 -1.31
N PRO A 160 3.96 -8.64 -1.83
CA PRO A 160 2.58 -8.83 -2.19
C PRO A 160 1.78 -8.57 -0.93
N VAL A 161 0.97 -7.50 -0.93
CA VAL A 161 -0.17 -7.42 -0.02
C VAL A 161 -0.93 -8.66 -0.40
N LEU A 162 -0.87 -9.69 0.45
CA LEU A 162 -1.66 -10.88 0.23
C LEU A 162 -3.10 -10.40 0.35
N ASP A 163 -3.70 -10.02 -0.79
CA ASP A 163 -5.11 -10.27 -0.99
C ASP A 163 -5.31 -11.68 -0.49
N ARG A 164 -6.24 -11.85 0.44
CA ARG A 164 -6.47 -13.08 1.21
C ARG A 164 -6.88 -14.29 0.32
N CYS A 165 -6.69 -14.19 -0.99
CA CYS A 165 -6.87 -15.22 -2.01
C CYS A 165 -5.58 -15.49 -2.82
N SER A 166 -4.43 -15.84 -2.23
CA SER A 166 -3.33 -16.40 -3.05
C SER A 166 -2.34 -17.32 -2.32
N SER A 167 -2.81 -18.45 -1.77
CA SER A 167 -1.88 -19.50 -1.29
C SER A 167 -1.24 -20.33 -2.42
N LYS A 168 -1.76 -20.33 -3.65
CA LYS A 168 -1.24 -21.17 -4.76
C LYS A 168 -0.20 -20.49 -5.66
N ALA A 169 -0.24 -19.17 -5.81
CA ALA A 169 0.64 -18.46 -6.75
C ALA A 169 2.07 -18.23 -6.23
N SER A 170 2.24 -18.16 -4.90
CA SER A 170 3.50 -17.84 -4.22
C SER A 170 4.43 -19.06 -4.08
N MET A 171 3.91 -20.29 -4.07
CA MET A 171 4.73 -21.51 -3.99
C MET A 171 5.41 -21.87 -5.33
N ALA A 172 4.78 -21.53 -6.46
CA ALA A 172 5.28 -21.87 -7.79
C ALA A 172 6.59 -21.12 -8.16
N ARG A 173 6.79 -19.88 -7.69
CA ARG A 173 8.04 -19.14 -7.94
C ARG A 173 9.23 -19.65 -7.12
N ARG A 174 8.99 -20.16 -5.90
CA ARG A 174 10.06 -20.72 -5.05
C ARG A 174 10.57 -22.07 -5.54
N LEU A 175 9.71 -22.90 -6.14
CA LEU A 175 10.11 -24.19 -6.71
C LEU A 175 10.93 -24.05 -8.00
N LEU A 176 10.63 -23.05 -8.83
CA LEU A 176 11.32 -22.87 -10.11
C LEU A 176 12.78 -22.38 -9.94
N SER A 177 13.07 -21.63 -8.87
CA SER A 177 14.45 -21.23 -8.53
C SER A 177 15.28 -22.40 -7.96
N ALA A 178 14.65 -23.36 -7.28
CA ALA A 178 15.33 -24.53 -6.73
C ALA A 178 15.72 -25.57 -7.79
N MET A 179 14.98 -25.65 -8.90
CA MET A 179 15.24 -26.62 -9.98
C MET A 179 16.40 -26.25 -10.91
N SER A 180 16.85 -24.98 -10.91
CA SER A 180 17.96 -24.50 -11.76
C SER A 180 19.36 -24.73 -11.15
N ARG A 181 19.47 -25.22 -9.90
CA ARG A 181 20.74 -25.38 -9.16
C ARG A 181 21.22 -26.83 -9.00
N ALA A 182 20.65 -27.80 -9.72
CA ALA A 182 21.22 -29.15 -9.74
C ALA A 182 22.53 -29.16 -10.57
N PRO A 183 23.68 -29.55 -10.00
CA PRO A 183 24.93 -29.63 -10.75
C PRO A 183 24.86 -30.79 -11.76
N ALA A 184 25.10 -30.49 -13.03
CA ALA A 184 25.36 -31.50 -14.05
C ALA A 184 26.71 -32.17 -13.75
N ILE A 185 26.68 -33.36 -13.15
CA ILE A 185 27.88 -34.20 -12.99
C ILE A 185 28.21 -34.81 -14.36
N CYS A 186 29.28 -34.29 -14.97
CA CYS A 186 29.95 -34.84 -16.13
C CYS A 186 30.67 -36.14 -15.75
N SER A 187 30.54 -37.20 -16.57
CA SER A 187 31.45 -38.34 -16.55
C SER A 187 31.69 -38.80 -17.99
N THR A 188 32.72 -38.25 -18.62
CA THR A 188 33.37 -38.86 -19.78
C THR A 188 34.18 -40.06 -19.31
N ARG A 189 33.71 -41.28 -19.61
CA ARG A 189 34.54 -42.48 -19.51
C ARG A 189 34.85 -42.98 -20.91
N SER A 190 36.05 -42.65 -21.37
CA SER A 190 36.72 -43.27 -22.51
C SER A 190 37.10 -44.70 -22.16
N THR A 191 36.67 -45.67 -22.96
CA THR A 191 37.40 -46.92 -23.21
C THR A 191 37.14 -47.34 -24.65
N ALA A 192 38.17 -47.24 -25.49
CA ALA A 192 38.21 -47.85 -26.81
C ALA A 192 38.12 -49.38 -26.68
N HIS A 193 37.40 -50.04 -27.60
CA HIS A 193 37.72 -51.34 -28.21
C HIS A 193 36.64 -51.74 -29.25
N GLY A 194 37.07 -52.02 -30.48
CA GLY A 194 36.55 -53.12 -31.31
C GLY A 194 35.27 -52.92 -32.15
N ASN A 195 35.42 -53.19 -33.45
CA ASN A 195 34.37 -53.43 -34.46
C ASN A 195 33.14 -54.21 -33.94
N GLY A 196 31.93 -53.77 -34.33
CA GLY A 196 30.73 -54.61 -34.24
C GLY A 196 29.42 -53.83 -34.26
N SER A 197 28.67 -53.94 -35.36
CA SER A 197 27.30 -53.46 -35.56
C SER A 197 26.34 -53.94 -34.45
N LYS A 198 25.64 -53.02 -33.75
CA LYS A 198 24.50 -53.37 -32.87
C LYS A 198 23.40 -52.30 -32.81
N LEU A 199 22.34 -52.60 -33.58
CA LEU A 199 20.91 -52.62 -33.18
C LEU A 199 20.29 -51.38 -32.52
N TRP A 200 19.53 -50.62 -33.32
CA TRP A 200 18.47 -49.74 -32.86
C TRP A 200 17.35 -50.54 -32.16
N ARG A 201 17.25 -50.45 -30.83
CA ARG A 201 16.03 -50.85 -30.11
C ARG A 201 15.21 -49.61 -29.75
N ARG A 202 14.06 -49.44 -30.42
CA ARG A 202 12.97 -48.57 -29.96
C ARG A 202 12.53 -49.03 -28.56
N ARG A 203 12.54 -48.14 -27.57
CA ARG A 203 11.75 -48.29 -26.35
C ARG A 203 10.59 -47.30 -26.33
N ARG A 204 9.51 -47.77 -25.74
CA ARG A 204 8.10 -47.53 -26.04
C ARG A 204 7.48 -46.57 -25.01
N ALA A 205 6.52 -45.77 -25.49
CA ALA A 205 5.39 -45.12 -24.83
C ALA A 205 5.60 -44.17 -23.62
N LEU A 206 5.22 -42.91 -23.85
CA LEU A 206 4.69 -41.95 -22.88
C LEU A 206 3.39 -42.51 -22.25
N PRO A 207 3.09 -42.22 -20.97
CA PRO A 207 1.71 -42.10 -20.52
C PRO A 207 1.29 -40.62 -20.50
N ASP A 208 0.25 -40.32 -21.28
CA ASP A 208 -0.53 -39.09 -21.21
C ASP A 208 -1.17 -38.95 -19.82
N SER A 209 -0.95 -37.82 -19.15
CA SER A 209 -1.71 -37.43 -17.96
C SER A 209 -2.70 -36.34 -18.34
N SER A 210 -3.80 -36.73 -19.00
CA SER A 210 -5.02 -35.93 -19.09
C SER A 210 -6.16 -36.65 -18.38
N SER A 211 -6.84 -35.89 -17.52
CA SER A 211 -8.17 -36.13 -16.96
C SER A 211 -8.44 -37.41 -16.14
N SER A 212 -8.57 -37.26 -14.82
CA SER A 212 -9.70 -37.86 -14.08
C SER A 212 -9.93 -37.20 -12.71
N ALA A 213 -11.11 -36.58 -12.60
CA ALA A 213 -12.00 -36.54 -11.44
C ALA A 213 -11.50 -36.02 -10.07
N CYS A 214 -12.00 -34.84 -9.69
CA CYS A 214 -12.42 -34.59 -8.30
C CYS A 214 -13.84 -34.00 -8.35
N ALA A 215 -14.83 -34.87 -8.21
CA ALA A 215 -16.22 -34.53 -7.99
C ALA A 215 -16.72 -35.31 -6.76
N ALA A 216 -17.54 -34.61 -5.96
CA ALA A 216 -18.22 -34.99 -4.71
C ALA A 216 -17.39 -34.88 -3.42
N ASP A 217 -17.77 -33.95 -2.53
CA ASP A 217 -18.90 -34.20 -1.63
C ASP A 217 -19.48 -32.88 -1.08
N SER A 218 -20.79 -32.72 -1.24
CA SER A 218 -21.57 -31.58 -0.77
C SER A 218 -22.84 -32.13 -0.13
N ALA A 219 -22.82 -32.33 1.19
CA ALA A 219 -24.03 -32.50 1.97
C ALA A 219 -23.85 -32.13 3.45
N ARG A 220 -24.51 -31.02 3.83
CA ARG A 220 -25.43 -30.90 4.98
C ARG A 220 -24.85 -30.95 6.41
N ARG A 221 -24.90 -29.79 7.08
CA ARG A 221 -25.34 -29.72 8.50
C ARG A 221 -25.88 -28.32 8.85
N THR A 222 -27.20 -28.20 8.75
CA THR A 222 -28.01 -27.34 9.63
C THR A 222 -28.51 -28.19 10.79
N ARG A 223 -28.22 -27.74 12.01
CA ARG A 223 -29.08 -27.83 13.19
C ARG A 223 -28.69 -26.67 14.09
#